data_AF-A0A7S2EP73-F1
#
_entry.id   AF-A0A7S2EP73-F1
#
_cell.length_a   1.000
_cell.length_b   1.000
_cell.length_c   1.000
_cell.angle_alpha   90.00
_cell.angle_beta   90.00
_cell.angle_gamma   90.00
#
_symmetry.space_group_name_H-M   'P 1'
#
loop_
_entity.id
_entity.type
_entity.pdbx_description
1 polymer ?
#
loop_
_entity_poly.entity_id
_entity_poly.type
_entity_poly.pdbx_seq_one_letter_code
_entity_poly.pdbx_strand_id
1 'polypeptide(L)'
;MNSARYFYRRCQELCIPTVTLTRWAAYGCPITNDVFDDCCKTAHMVATNTRRVSMCTINQLWTKVNLPESDPRREKLPARCDRRWFCRTFLGMEDTNRSSSNSIWPMLTRLHMYDPLSMMVCVSAYRETYFHWESKVVNGVRHKYCGVSETNTGVIDATALRDKLGSLLQLSLRSALQNIS
;
A
#
# COMPACT_ATOMS: atom_id res chain seq x y z
N MET A 1 -15.92 -6.07 -12.99
CA MET A 1 -15.34 -7.42 -12.75
C MET A 1 -15.11 -8.25 -14.01
N ASN A 2 -15.84 -8.03 -15.11
CA ASN A 2 -15.71 -8.85 -16.33
C ASN A 2 -14.31 -8.79 -16.98
N SER A 3 -13.67 -7.62 -17.03
CA SER A 3 -12.35 -7.45 -17.65
C SER A 3 -11.24 -8.22 -16.91
N ALA A 4 -11.25 -8.21 -15.57
CA ALA A 4 -10.27 -8.96 -14.78
C ALA A 4 -10.42 -10.47 -15.00
N ARG A 5 -11.67 -10.98 -14.99
CA ARG A 5 -11.94 -12.39 -15.29
C ARG A 5 -11.47 -12.78 -16.68
N TYR A 6 -11.77 -11.95 -17.68
CA TYR A 6 -11.31 -12.14 -19.05
C TYR A 6 -9.78 -12.18 -19.14
N PHE A 7 -9.09 -11.22 -18.51
CA PHE A 7 -7.63 -11.14 -18.50
C PHE A 7 -6.98 -12.39 -17.91
N TYR A 8 -7.35 -12.79 -16.69
CA TYR A 8 -6.79 -13.99 -16.05
C TYR A 8 -7.08 -15.26 -16.85
N ARG A 9 -8.31 -15.42 -17.36
CA ARG A 9 -8.67 -16.54 -18.22
C ARG A 9 -7.80 -16.56 -19.48
N ARG A 10 -7.63 -15.42 -20.14
CA ARG A 10 -6.87 -15.35 -21.39
C ARG A 10 -5.39 -15.62 -21.18
N CYS A 11 -4.79 -15.15 -20.08
CA CYS A 11 -3.42 -15.52 -19.72
C CYS A 11 -3.27 -17.04 -19.52
N GLN A 12 -4.22 -17.70 -18.85
CA GLN A 12 -4.20 -19.15 -18.64
C GLN A 12 -4.37 -19.94 -19.95
N GLU A 13 -5.27 -19.51 -20.84
CA GLU A 13 -5.47 -20.12 -22.16
C GLU A 13 -4.23 -19.95 -23.07
N LEU A 14 -3.55 -18.82 -22.97
CA LEU A 14 -2.34 -18.51 -23.74
C LEU A 14 -1.05 -18.99 -23.08
N CYS A 15 -1.14 -19.74 -21.98
CA CYS A 15 0.03 -20.22 -21.23
C CYS A 15 0.98 -19.09 -20.77
N ILE A 16 0.44 -17.90 -20.49
CA ILE A 16 1.19 -16.75 -19.98
C ILE A 16 1.21 -16.80 -18.45
N PRO A 17 2.39 -16.92 -17.81
CA PRO A 17 2.48 -16.95 -16.36
C PRO A 17 2.08 -15.60 -15.76
N THR A 18 1.33 -15.64 -14.66
CA THR A 18 0.89 -14.44 -13.95
C THR A 18 1.51 -14.37 -12.56
N VAL A 19 1.69 -13.15 -12.07
CA VAL A 19 2.11 -12.86 -10.70
C VAL A 19 1.10 -11.90 -10.08
N THR A 20 0.52 -12.29 -8.96
CA THR A 20 -0.57 -11.54 -8.31
C THR A 20 -0.20 -11.19 -6.87
N LEU A 21 -0.21 -9.91 -6.54
CA LEU A 21 -0.24 -9.45 -5.14
C LEU A 21 -1.68 -9.23 -4.70
N THR A 22 -2.01 -9.68 -3.50
CA THR A 22 -3.27 -9.30 -2.86
C THR A 22 -3.03 -8.14 -1.89
N ARG A 23 -4.12 -7.61 -1.32
CA ARG A 23 -4.04 -6.60 -0.25
C ARG A 23 -3.20 -7.05 0.95
N TRP A 24 -3.17 -8.35 1.24
CA TRP A 24 -2.50 -8.86 2.42
C TRP A 24 -0.98 -8.74 2.35
N ALA A 25 -0.41 -8.78 1.14
CA ALA A 25 1.02 -8.51 0.94
C ALA A 25 1.37 -7.07 1.35
N ALA A 26 0.53 -6.09 1.00
CA ALA A 26 0.72 -4.70 1.44
C ALA A 26 0.50 -4.51 2.95
N TYR A 27 -0.29 -5.37 3.60
CA TYR A 27 -0.46 -5.36 5.05
C TYR A 27 0.74 -5.96 5.78
N GLY A 28 1.50 -6.83 5.12
CA GLY A 28 2.76 -7.36 5.63
C GLY A 28 3.93 -6.38 5.62
N CYS A 29 3.83 -5.29 4.83
CA CYS A 29 4.86 -4.26 4.75
C CYS A 29 4.24 -2.85 4.82
N PRO A 30 3.63 -2.47 5.95
CA PRO A 30 3.18 -1.10 6.15
C PRO A 30 4.38 -0.15 6.19
N ILE A 31 4.22 1.03 5.59
CA ILE A 31 5.17 2.15 5.72
C ILE A 31 4.64 3.16 6.74
N THR A 32 5.54 3.88 7.39
CA THR A 32 5.19 5.02 8.26
C THR A 32 5.07 6.31 7.43
N ASN A 33 4.49 7.34 8.03
CA ASN A 33 4.48 8.68 7.45
C ASN A 33 5.89 9.23 7.16
N ASP A 34 6.90 8.77 7.90
CA ASP A 34 8.30 9.24 7.78
C ASP A 34 8.87 9.01 6.37
N VAL A 35 8.44 7.96 5.66
CA VAL A 35 8.88 7.73 4.27
C VAL A 35 8.51 8.91 3.36
N PHE A 36 7.34 9.52 3.57
CA PHE A 36 6.92 10.69 2.81
C PHE A 36 7.68 11.94 3.25
N ASP A 37 7.90 12.10 4.56
CA ASP A 37 8.67 13.21 5.13
C ASP A 37 10.13 13.18 4.62
N ASP A 38 10.72 12.00 4.54
CA ASP A 38 12.06 11.77 3.99
C ASP A 38 12.12 12.05 2.49
N CYS A 39 11.12 11.62 1.71
CA CYS A 39 11.04 11.96 0.29
C CYS A 39 10.99 13.48 0.08
N CYS A 40 10.31 14.23 0.95
CA CYS A 40 10.26 15.69 0.88
C CYS A 40 11.60 16.38 1.14
N LYS A 41 12.57 15.73 1.80
CA LYS A 41 13.94 16.27 1.95
C LYS A 41 14.66 16.44 0.62
N THR A 42 14.18 15.79 -0.45
CA THR A 42 14.71 16.00 -1.82
C THR A 42 14.27 17.32 -2.44
N ALA A 43 13.31 18.04 -1.86
CA ALA A 43 12.67 19.23 -2.43
C ALA A 43 12.02 19.02 -3.80
N HIS A 44 11.83 17.76 -4.24
CA HIS A 44 11.17 17.44 -5.50
C HIS A 44 9.66 17.73 -5.41
N MET A 45 9.10 18.46 -6.39
CA MET A 45 7.69 18.87 -6.40
C MET A 45 6.72 17.70 -6.22
N VAL A 46 6.95 16.58 -6.92
CA VAL A 46 6.13 15.36 -6.78
C VAL A 46 6.16 14.82 -5.35
N ALA A 47 7.31 14.82 -4.67
CA ALA A 47 7.40 14.35 -3.28
C ALA A 47 6.54 15.21 -2.35
N THR A 48 6.68 16.53 -2.45
CA THR A 48 5.90 17.51 -1.68
C THR A 48 4.41 17.39 -1.95
N ASN A 49 4.01 17.23 -3.22
CA ASN A 49 2.61 17.09 -3.58
C ASN A 49 2.03 15.76 -3.08
N THR A 50 2.73 14.64 -3.27
CA THR A 50 2.30 13.33 -2.79
C THR A 50 2.11 13.33 -1.29
N ARG A 51 3.08 13.84 -0.52
CA ARG A 51 2.95 13.99 0.94
C ARG A 51 1.72 14.80 1.33
N ARG A 52 1.54 15.97 0.70
CA ARG A 52 0.40 16.86 0.98
C ARG A 52 -0.94 16.16 0.70
N VAL A 53 -1.08 15.53 -0.46
CA VAL A 53 -2.31 14.82 -0.85
C VAL A 53 -2.57 13.66 0.10
N SER A 54 -1.58 12.82 0.40
CA SER A 54 -1.70 11.72 1.37
C SER A 54 -2.16 12.20 2.74
N MET A 55 -1.57 13.30 3.24
CA MET A 55 -1.95 13.91 4.52
C MET A 55 -3.39 14.45 4.50
N CYS A 56 -3.80 15.14 3.42
CA CYS A 56 -5.17 15.62 3.28
C CYS A 56 -6.18 14.48 3.24
N THR A 57 -5.92 13.44 2.42
CA THR A 57 -6.81 12.29 2.26
C THR A 57 -7.00 11.53 3.57
N ILE A 58 -5.92 11.28 4.31
CA ILE A 58 -6.04 10.51 5.56
C ILE A 58 -6.71 11.32 6.68
N ASN A 59 -6.50 12.65 6.73
CA ASN A 59 -7.22 13.52 7.66
C ASN A 59 -8.72 13.61 7.31
N GLN A 60 -9.06 13.66 6.02
CA GLN A 60 -10.47 13.61 5.59
C GLN A 60 -11.12 12.29 6.00
N LEU A 61 -10.43 11.16 5.82
CA LEU A 61 -10.91 9.87 6.28
C LEU A 61 -11.08 9.85 7.80
N TRP A 62 -10.11 10.41 8.55
CA TRP A 62 -10.18 10.54 10.01
C TRP A 62 -11.42 11.31 10.47
N THR A 63 -11.76 12.43 9.81
CA THR A 63 -13.00 13.14 10.11
C THR A 63 -14.23 12.27 9.86
N LYS A 64 -14.28 11.56 8.72
CA LYS A 64 -15.43 10.74 8.32
C LYS A 64 -15.69 9.55 9.25
N VAL A 65 -14.63 8.83 9.68
CA VAL A 65 -14.77 7.64 10.55
C VAL A 65 -15.26 7.98 11.97
N ASN A 66 -15.18 9.25 12.36
CA ASN A 66 -15.67 9.76 13.63
C ASN A 66 -17.13 10.21 13.60
N LEU A 67 -17.78 10.19 12.43
CA LEU A 67 -19.20 10.53 12.29
C LEU A 67 -20.09 9.29 12.51
N PRO A 68 -21.34 9.48 12.98
CA PRO A 68 -22.33 8.42 13.04
C PRO A 68 -22.52 7.73 11.69
N GLU A 69 -22.81 6.42 11.68
CA GLU A 69 -22.97 5.62 10.46
C GLU A 69 -23.98 6.23 9.46
N SER A 70 -25.07 6.79 9.96
CA SER A 70 -26.13 7.41 9.17
C SER A 70 -25.81 8.84 8.70
N ASP A 71 -24.66 9.40 9.05
CA ASP A 71 -24.31 10.78 8.70
C ASP A 71 -23.97 10.88 7.19
N PRO A 72 -24.66 11.73 6.41
CA PRO A 72 -24.45 11.84 4.96
C PRO A 72 -23.02 12.27 4.59
N ARG A 73 -22.29 12.93 5.50
CA ARG A 73 -20.89 13.35 5.28
C ARG A 73 -19.90 12.17 5.30
N ARG A 74 -20.34 10.96 5.72
CA ARG A 74 -19.58 9.71 5.50
C ARG A 74 -19.54 9.31 4.03
N GLU A 75 -20.41 9.87 3.19
CA GLU A 75 -20.49 9.58 1.75
C GLU A 75 -20.59 8.07 1.48
N LYS A 76 -19.60 7.49 0.78
CA LYS A 76 -19.55 6.06 0.42
C LYS A 76 -18.78 5.20 1.41
N LEU A 77 -18.42 5.74 2.58
CA LEU A 77 -17.66 5.02 3.59
C LEU A 77 -18.55 3.93 4.22
N PRO A 78 -18.18 2.64 4.09
CA PRO A 78 -18.98 1.55 4.67
C PRO A 78 -19.16 1.69 6.19
N ALA A 79 -20.26 1.15 6.71
CA ALA A 79 -20.56 1.09 8.15
C ALA A 79 -19.39 0.57 8.99
N ARG A 80 -18.81 -0.56 8.56
CA ARG A 80 -17.66 -1.24 9.18
C ARG A 80 -16.37 -0.38 9.26
N CYS A 81 -16.30 0.73 8.53
CA CYS A 81 -15.16 1.62 8.53
C CYS A 81 -15.40 2.77 9.53
N ASP A 82 -15.34 2.45 10.81
CA ASP A 82 -15.50 3.38 11.93
C ASP A 82 -14.14 3.79 12.54
N ARG A 83 -14.17 4.58 13.61
CA ARG A 83 -12.97 5.04 14.35
C ARG A 83 -12.07 3.88 14.77
N ARG A 84 -12.66 2.80 15.29
CA ARG A 84 -11.94 1.62 15.78
C ARG A 84 -11.26 0.88 14.63
N TRP A 85 -11.96 0.72 13.50
CA TRP A 85 -11.37 0.22 12.27
C TRP A 85 -10.18 1.08 11.80
N PHE A 86 -10.33 2.41 11.82
CA PHE A 86 -9.25 3.32 11.41
C PHE A 86 -8.02 3.15 12.30
N CYS A 87 -8.20 3.16 13.62
CA CYS A 87 -7.10 3.03 14.58
C CYS A 87 -6.34 1.71 14.39
N ARG A 88 -7.06 0.59 14.22
CA ARG A 88 -6.42 -0.71 13.97
C ARG A 88 -5.68 -0.75 12.63
N THR A 89 -6.29 -0.17 11.60
CA THR A 89 -5.75 -0.21 10.23
C THR A 89 -4.51 0.67 10.10
N PHE A 90 -4.55 1.91 10.56
CA PHE A 90 -3.54 2.94 10.26
C PHE A 90 -2.61 3.28 11.43
N LEU A 91 -3.03 3.02 12.67
CA LEU A 91 -2.25 3.33 13.88
C LEU A 91 -1.73 2.07 14.58
N GLY A 92 -2.33 0.91 14.31
CA GLY A 92 -1.99 -0.36 14.96
C GLY A 92 -2.46 -0.46 16.41
N MET A 93 -3.50 0.29 16.79
CA MET A 93 -4.06 0.32 18.15
C MET A 93 -5.59 0.28 18.11
N GLU A 94 -6.24 -0.04 19.23
CA GLU A 94 -7.71 -0.14 19.30
C GLU A 94 -8.40 1.23 19.18
N ASP A 95 -7.85 2.25 19.84
CA ASP A 95 -8.36 3.62 19.80
C ASP A 95 -7.26 4.63 20.17
N THR A 96 -7.52 5.92 19.98
CA THR A 96 -6.65 7.04 20.36
C THR A 96 -7.45 8.08 21.13
N ASN A 97 -6.79 8.96 21.90
CA ASN A 97 -7.45 10.13 22.51
C ASN A 97 -7.46 11.35 21.55
N ARG A 98 -6.95 11.20 20.32
CA ARG A 98 -6.90 12.28 19.33
C ARG A 98 -8.33 12.71 18.94
N SER A 99 -8.60 14.01 19.01
CA SER A 99 -9.82 14.61 18.45
C SER A 99 -9.86 14.45 16.92
N SER A 100 -11.08 14.40 16.37
CA SER A 100 -11.31 14.42 14.91
C SER A 100 -10.91 15.75 14.26
N SER A 101 -10.83 16.84 15.03
CA SER A 101 -10.41 18.16 14.56
C SER A 101 -8.89 18.31 14.38
N ASN A 102 -8.10 17.40 14.97
CA ASN A 102 -6.65 17.46 14.91
C ASN A 102 -6.13 16.56 13.79
N SER A 103 -5.06 16.98 13.11
CA SER A 103 -4.38 16.14 12.13
C SER A 103 -3.94 14.83 12.76
N ILE A 104 -4.26 13.70 12.11
CA ILE A 104 -3.86 12.35 12.56
C ILE A 104 -2.49 11.95 12.01
N TRP A 105 -1.97 12.70 11.02
CA TRP A 105 -0.73 12.40 10.30
C TRP A 105 0.46 11.96 11.17
N PRO A 106 0.81 12.66 12.27
CA PRO A 106 1.98 12.30 13.08
C PRO A 106 1.85 10.98 13.84
N MET A 107 0.66 10.37 13.87
CA MET A 107 0.41 9.11 14.56
C MET A 107 0.39 7.91 13.61
N LEU A 108 0.50 8.13 12.29
CA LEU A 108 0.33 7.08 11.29
C LEU A 108 1.54 6.15 11.24
N THR A 109 1.34 4.91 11.66
CA THR A 109 2.37 3.88 11.62
C THR A 109 2.16 2.87 10.49
N ARG A 110 0.96 2.85 9.88
CA ARG A 110 0.57 1.86 8.88
C ARG A 110 -0.10 2.46 7.66
N LEU A 111 0.70 2.76 6.64
CA LEU A 111 0.24 3.14 5.31
C LEU A 111 0.59 2.02 4.32
N HIS A 112 -0.38 1.61 3.49
CA HIS A 112 -0.23 0.46 2.61
C HIS A 112 0.01 0.90 1.16
N MET A 113 1.18 0.55 0.60
CA MET A 113 1.62 0.96 -0.75
C MET A 113 1.44 -0.18 -1.76
N TYR A 114 0.21 -0.36 -2.28
CA TYR A 114 -0.10 -1.47 -3.19
C TYR A 114 0.65 -1.40 -4.53
N ASP A 115 0.61 -0.26 -5.20
CA ASP A 115 1.17 -0.13 -6.55
C ASP A 115 2.71 -0.15 -6.55
N PRO A 116 3.42 0.51 -5.62
CA PRO A 116 4.88 0.39 -5.55
C PRO A 116 5.34 -1.04 -5.29
N LEU A 117 4.65 -1.78 -4.41
CA LEU A 117 4.95 -3.20 -4.20
C LEU A 117 4.67 -4.03 -5.47
N SER A 118 3.60 -3.71 -6.19
CA SER A 118 3.27 -4.34 -7.49
C SER A 118 4.37 -4.08 -8.53
N MET A 119 4.95 -2.88 -8.55
CA MET A 119 6.09 -2.55 -9.41
C MET A 119 7.36 -3.30 -8.99
N MET A 120 7.63 -3.43 -7.70
CA MET A 120 8.79 -4.19 -7.21
C MET A 120 8.73 -5.64 -7.66
N VAL A 121 7.56 -6.29 -7.58
CA VAL A 121 7.43 -7.69 -8.00
C VAL A 121 7.54 -7.88 -9.50
N CYS A 122 7.46 -6.84 -10.33
CA CYS A 122 7.77 -6.97 -11.76
C CYS A 122 9.24 -7.33 -12.02
N VAL A 123 10.14 -6.99 -11.09
CA VAL A 123 11.57 -7.34 -11.15
C VAL A 123 11.82 -8.66 -10.40
N SER A 124 12.34 -9.68 -11.09
CA SER A 124 12.56 -11.01 -10.51
C SER A 124 13.43 -10.99 -9.25
N ALA A 125 14.51 -10.21 -9.25
CA ALA A 125 15.40 -10.09 -8.09
C ALA A 125 14.67 -9.63 -6.82
N TYR A 126 13.80 -8.61 -6.92
CA TYR A 126 13.01 -8.16 -5.77
C TYR A 126 11.89 -9.14 -5.42
N ARG A 127 11.25 -9.71 -6.43
CA ARG A 127 10.20 -10.73 -6.28
C ARG A 127 10.68 -11.90 -5.43
N GLU A 128 11.91 -12.38 -5.66
CA GLU A 128 12.47 -13.56 -5.00
C GLU A 128 13.12 -13.23 -3.65
N THR A 129 13.63 -12.00 -3.49
CA THR A 129 14.29 -11.57 -2.25
C THR A 129 13.28 -11.25 -1.14
N TYR A 130 12.16 -10.61 -1.47
CA TYR A 130 11.29 -10.00 -0.45
C TYR A 130 9.95 -10.71 -0.24
N PHE A 131 9.60 -11.70 -1.07
CA PHE A 131 8.28 -12.33 -1.05
C PHE A 131 8.33 -13.85 -1.11
N HIS A 132 7.54 -14.49 -0.25
CA HIS A 132 7.14 -15.89 -0.37
C HIS A 132 5.93 -16.02 -1.28
N TRP A 133 6.00 -16.97 -2.21
CA TRP A 133 5.02 -17.16 -3.25
C TRP A 133 4.31 -18.49 -3.10
N GLU A 134 2.99 -18.43 -3.08
CA GLU A 134 2.17 -19.57 -3.39
C GLU A 134 2.04 -19.71 -4.91
N SER A 135 1.68 -20.91 -5.37
CA SER A 135 1.45 -21.12 -6.79
C SER A 135 0.32 -22.08 -7.09
N LYS A 136 -0.30 -21.88 -8.25
CA LYS A 136 -1.24 -22.83 -8.86
C LYS A 136 -0.78 -23.14 -10.28
N VAL A 137 -0.87 -24.40 -10.66
CA VAL A 137 -0.56 -24.84 -12.03
C VAL A 137 -1.88 -24.94 -12.80
N VAL A 138 -1.95 -24.27 -13.95
CA VAL A 138 -3.09 -24.31 -14.87
C VAL A 138 -2.53 -24.56 -16.27
N ASN A 139 -3.01 -25.59 -16.97
CA ASN A 139 -2.52 -25.99 -18.28
C ASN A 139 -0.98 -26.16 -18.33
N GLY A 140 -0.37 -26.70 -17.26
CA GLY A 140 1.07 -26.88 -17.15
C GLY A 140 1.88 -25.62 -16.83
N VAL A 141 1.25 -24.44 -16.78
CA VAL A 141 1.90 -23.16 -16.45
C VAL A 141 1.69 -22.79 -14.99
N ARG A 142 2.78 -22.34 -14.34
CA ARG A 142 2.77 -21.91 -12.93
C ARG A 142 2.35 -20.43 -12.83
N HIS A 143 1.25 -20.18 -12.13
CA HIS A 143 0.79 -18.85 -11.75
C HIS A 143 1.12 -18.61 -10.27
N LYS A 144 1.81 -17.51 -9.97
CA LYS A 144 2.26 -17.18 -8.61
C LYS A 144 1.34 -16.14 -7.96
N TYR A 145 1.13 -16.24 -6.66
CA TYR A 145 0.41 -15.25 -5.88
C TYR A 145 1.01 -15.10 -4.47
N CYS A 146 0.90 -13.91 -3.89
CA CYS A 146 1.43 -13.57 -2.57
C CYS A 146 0.39 -12.80 -1.75
N GLY A 147 0.37 -13.03 -0.43
CA GLY A 147 -0.65 -12.51 0.47
C GLY A 147 -1.91 -13.37 0.47
N VAL A 148 -1.84 -14.57 1.05
CA VAL A 148 -2.99 -15.48 1.13
C VAL A 148 -4.02 -14.95 2.14
N SER A 149 -3.54 -14.45 3.28
CA SER A 149 -4.36 -14.00 4.40
C SER A 149 -3.62 -12.94 5.23
N GLU A 150 -4.29 -12.40 6.25
CA GLU A 150 -3.66 -11.51 7.22
C GLU A 150 -2.48 -12.16 7.97
N THR A 151 -2.60 -13.45 8.29
CA THR A 151 -1.54 -14.22 8.97
C THR A 151 -0.48 -14.77 8.02
N ASN A 152 -0.77 -14.83 6.71
CA ASN A 152 0.17 -15.23 5.68
C ASN A 152 0.22 -14.15 4.59
N THR A 153 0.91 -13.06 4.91
CA THR A 153 1.09 -11.90 4.03
C THR A 153 2.04 -12.20 2.87
N GLY A 154 2.90 -13.22 3.04
CA GLY A 154 3.95 -13.59 2.08
C GLY A 154 5.11 -12.59 2.02
N VAL A 155 5.17 -11.59 2.89
CA VAL A 155 6.36 -10.72 3.02
C VAL A 155 7.40 -11.45 3.87
N ILE A 156 8.63 -11.59 3.37
CA ILE A 156 9.73 -12.29 4.07
C ILE A 156 10.29 -11.43 5.20
N ASP A 157 10.72 -10.21 4.85
CA ASP A 157 11.25 -9.22 5.78
C ASP A 157 10.66 -7.85 5.45
N ALA A 158 9.72 -7.42 6.30
CA ALA A 158 9.02 -6.16 6.15
C ALA A 158 9.94 -4.94 6.31
N THR A 159 10.97 -5.04 7.16
CA THR A 159 11.90 -3.93 7.39
C THR A 159 12.81 -3.77 6.19
N ALA A 160 13.44 -4.84 5.72
CA ALA A 160 14.30 -4.78 4.55
C ALA A 160 13.54 -4.33 3.29
N LEU A 161 12.30 -4.80 3.10
CA LEU A 161 11.45 -4.38 1.99
C LEU A 161 11.07 -2.89 2.08
N ARG A 162 10.67 -2.40 3.26
CA ARG A 162 10.36 -0.99 3.49
C ARG A 162 11.57 -0.10 3.23
N ASP A 163 12.74 -0.46 3.75
CA ASP A 163 13.97 0.30 3.57
C ASP A 163 14.38 0.33 2.10
N LYS A 164 14.25 -0.80 1.40
CA LYS A 164 14.49 -0.86 -0.04
C LYS A 164 13.53 0.03 -0.81
N LEU A 165 12.24 -0.03 -0.51
CA LEU A 165 11.23 0.81 -1.16
C LEU A 165 11.52 2.30 -0.92
N GLY A 166 11.79 2.69 0.32
CA GLY A 166 12.16 4.07 0.69
C GLY A 166 13.41 4.54 -0.05
N SER A 167 14.46 3.71 -0.13
CA SER A 167 15.69 4.04 -0.85
C SER A 167 15.46 4.26 -2.35
N LEU A 168 14.63 3.43 -2.99
CA LEU A 168 14.30 3.56 -4.42
C LEU A 168 13.49 4.82 -4.70
N LEU A 169 12.54 5.18 -3.82
CA LEU A 169 11.77 6.41 -3.93
C LEU A 169 12.70 7.64 -3.83
N GLN A 170 13.55 7.69 -2.80
CA GLN A 170 14.48 8.81 -2.63
C GLN A 170 15.48 8.92 -3.78
N LEU A 171 16.03 7.78 -4.24
CA LEU A 171 16.97 7.75 -5.36
C LEU A 171 16.32 8.29 -6.63
N SER A 172 15.12 7.80 -6.98
CA SER A 172 14.45 8.24 -8.20
C SER A 172 14.13 9.75 -8.20
N LEU A 173 13.70 10.30 -7.06
CA LEU A 173 13.47 11.74 -6.91
C LEU A 173 14.75 12.56 -7.03
N ARG A 174 15.86 12.11 -6.44
CA ARG A 174 17.16 12.80 -6.55
C ARG A 174 17.71 12.75 -7.98
N SER A 175 17.67 11.58 -8.62
CA SER A 175 18.12 11.40 -10.00
C SER A 175 17.30 12.25 -10.98
N ALA A 176 15.99 12.41 -10.74
CA ALA A 176 15.15 13.26 -11.57
C ALA A 176 15.58 14.74 -11.52
N LEU A 177 16.05 15.24 -10.37
CA LEU A 177 16.55 16.62 -10.25
C LEU A 177 17.91 16.81 -10.94
N GLN A 178 18.77 15.81 -10.90
CA GLN A 178 20.10 15.86 -11.52
C GLN A 178 20.05 15.84 -13.05
N ASN A 179 18.99 15.28 -13.64
CA ASN A 179 18.82 15.24 -15.10
C ASN A 179 18.24 16.54 -15.69
N ILE A 180 18.00 17.57 -14.87
CA ILE A 180 17.44 18.86 -15.27
C ILE A 180 18.53 19.96 -15.26
N SER A 181 19.73 19.66 -14.76
CA SER A 181 20.92 20.53 -14.80
C SER A 181 21.86 20.16 -15.95
#